data_AF-M9R9N7-F1
#
_entry.id   AF-M9R9N7-F1
#
_cell.length_a   1.000
_cell.length_b   1.000
_cell.length_c   1.000
_cell.angle_alpha   90.00
_cell.angle_beta   90.00
_cell.angle_gamma   90.00
#
_symmetry.space_group_name_H-M   'P 1'
#
loop_
_entity.id
_entity.type
_entity.pdbx_description
1 polymer ?
#
loop_
_entity_poly.entity_id
_entity_poly.type
_entity_poly.pdbx_seq_one_letter_code
_entity_poly.pdbx_strand_id
1 'polypeptide(L)'
;MTRKNSFQSMIPGGWCKDPEKSKFLFRLYSIVPCSIARLTEYASGLSSRPNEDGVPIWIDLCEIHADDLTKVGMGQLHSDPETGEIICPTDIGHFSIPRSACFLLATPHEIDGVEFREADTLSRLDRMEALLSIHFGSNAVYRQVFEAIYDAQPGGPYTFFGDVMATLQPFDGPMMASENWRLFEEAISQKDAIRDATKKNRINRALEFYHSGKTSPDTAHGEKFFFYWTAFQIFCEAGGTMATNRQLQSIYKFSKKQVEDDLLWKGIVDLRNNFFHKGVQILLIKDAERYLQLLFLDLLRDELGLEPVRAAFSSQPKLDLRIFGGNAVEGA
;
A
#
# COMPACT_ATOMS: atom_id res chain seq x y z
N MET A 1 15.14 24.58 7.50
CA MET A 1 16.40 23.84 7.75
C MET A 1 16.23 22.48 7.09
N THR A 2 16.65 22.31 5.84
CA THR A 2 16.40 21.09 5.05
C THR A 2 17.40 20.03 5.54
N ARG A 3 16.90 18.96 6.18
CA ARG A 3 17.76 17.84 6.56
C ARG A 3 18.19 17.12 5.27
N LYS A 4 19.45 17.28 4.85
CA LYS A 4 20.08 16.34 3.90
C LYS A 4 20.35 15.04 4.66
N ASN A 5 19.32 14.22 4.80
CA ASN A 5 19.47 12.88 5.32
C ASN A 5 19.99 12.00 4.18
N SER A 6 21.16 11.39 4.32
CA SER A 6 21.53 10.26 3.46
C SER A 6 20.55 9.11 3.74
N PHE A 7 20.23 8.28 2.74
CA PHE A 7 19.37 7.10 2.95
C PHE A 7 19.81 6.26 4.16
N GLN A 8 21.12 6.14 4.38
CA GLN A 8 21.68 5.45 5.53
C GLN A 8 21.35 6.07 6.87
N SER A 9 21.25 7.40 6.94
CA SER A 9 20.85 8.10 8.17
C SER A 9 19.40 7.86 8.57
N MET A 10 18.57 7.36 7.63
CA MET A 10 17.18 6.98 7.87
C MET A 10 17.06 5.56 8.43
N ILE A 11 18.12 4.76 8.35
CA ILE A 11 18.15 3.38 8.83
C ILE A 11 18.71 3.38 10.25
N PRO A 12 18.04 2.73 11.22
CA PRO A 12 18.49 2.73 12.60
C PRO A 12 19.91 2.18 12.74
N GLY A 13 20.72 2.71 13.64
CA GLY A 13 21.96 2.04 14.03
C GLY A 13 21.66 0.74 14.78
N GLY A 14 22.49 -0.30 14.59
CA GLY A 14 22.50 -1.50 15.43
C GLY A 14 21.48 -2.60 15.10
N TRP A 15 20.89 -2.60 13.90
CA TRP A 15 20.04 -3.71 13.42
C TRP A 15 20.83 -4.91 12.90
N CYS A 16 22.10 -4.71 12.57
CA CYS A 16 23.08 -5.73 12.20
C CYS A 16 24.36 -5.57 13.01
N LYS A 17 25.15 -6.64 13.11
CA LYS A 17 26.49 -6.65 13.71
C LYS A 17 27.59 -6.48 12.65
N ASP A 18 27.38 -7.05 11.48
CA ASP A 18 28.30 -7.04 10.34
C ASP A 18 27.63 -6.32 9.14
N PRO A 19 27.84 -5.00 9.00
CA PRO A 19 27.31 -4.23 7.88
C PRO A 19 27.82 -4.70 6.50
N GLU A 20 28.95 -5.40 6.43
CA GLU A 20 29.50 -5.90 5.16
C GLU A 20 28.71 -7.09 4.61
N LYS A 21 27.98 -7.78 5.49
CA LYS A 21 27.13 -8.94 5.16
C LYS A 21 25.66 -8.67 5.41
N SER A 22 25.28 -7.40 5.41
CA SER A 22 23.91 -7.00 5.69
C SER A 22 23.39 -6.12 4.58
N LYS A 23 22.18 -6.40 4.14
CA LYS A 23 21.49 -5.71 3.05
C LYS A 23 20.07 -5.39 3.46
N PHE A 24 19.53 -4.31 2.93
CA PHE A 24 18.12 -4.00 3.07
C PHE A 24 17.50 -3.72 1.71
N LEU A 25 16.25 -4.10 1.56
CA LEU A 25 15.41 -3.70 0.44
C LEU A 25 14.67 -2.42 0.86
N PHE A 26 14.64 -1.43 0.00
CA PHE A 26 13.81 -0.25 0.20
C PHE A 26 13.02 0.14 -1.04
N ARG A 27 11.88 0.79 -0.80
CA ARG A 27 10.98 1.35 -1.79
C ARG A 27 10.66 2.79 -1.43
N LEU A 28 10.58 3.64 -2.45
CA LEU A 28 10.14 5.03 -2.32
C LEU A 28 8.82 5.21 -3.03
N TYR A 29 7.87 5.84 -2.36
CA TYR A 29 6.56 6.13 -2.90
C TYR A 29 6.28 7.62 -2.87
N SER A 30 5.87 8.20 -3.99
CA SER A 30 5.45 9.60 -4.03
C SER A 30 4.13 9.79 -3.27
N ILE A 31 4.01 10.91 -2.57
CA ILE A 31 2.77 11.37 -1.94
C ILE A 31 2.22 12.54 -2.78
N VAL A 32 0.99 12.45 -3.27
CA VAL A 32 0.41 13.47 -4.16
C VAL A 32 -1.03 13.79 -3.73
N PRO A 33 -1.48 15.07 -3.67
CA PRO A 33 -0.77 16.30 -4.01
C PRO A 33 -0.14 17.00 -2.78
N CYS A 34 0.31 16.25 -1.77
CA CYS A 34 0.81 16.87 -0.54
C CYS A 34 2.18 17.54 -0.75
N SER A 35 2.29 18.82 -0.40
CA SER A 35 3.58 19.50 -0.37
C SER A 35 4.39 19.10 0.86
N ILE A 36 5.71 19.21 0.78
CA ILE A 36 6.58 18.82 1.89
C ILE A 36 6.42 19.68 3.14
N ALA A 37 6.05 20.96 2.98
CA ALA A 37 5.80 21.85 4.12
C ALA A 37 4.62 21.33 4.96
N ARG A 38 3.53 20.92 4.30
CA ARG A 38 2.38 20.30 4.98
C ARG A 38 2.75 18.97 5.60
N LEU A 39 3.53 18.16 4.89
CA LEU A 39 3.99 16.88 5.43
C LEU A 39 4.90 17.03 6.64
N THR A 40 5.80 18.00 6.67
CA THR A 40 6.67 18.24 7.84
C THR A 40 5.86 18.64 9.08
N GLU A 41 4.77 19.38 8.90
CA GLU A 41 3.83 19.74 9.96
C GLU A 41 3.07 18.51 10.49
N TYR A 42 2.63 17.62 9.59
CA TYR A 42 1.93 16.39 9.97
C TYR A 42 2.88 15.32 10.54
N ALA A 43 4.11 15.25 10.03
CA ALA A 43 5.10 14.22 10.28
C ALA A 43 6.04 14.51 11.45
N SER A 44 6.00 15.71 12.04
CA SER A 44 6.89 16.04 13.15
C SER A 44 6.65 15.08 14.32
N GLY A 45 7.57 14.12 14.51
CA GLY A 45 7.47 13.07 15.53
C GLY A 45 6.88 11.74 15.06
N LEU A 46 6.49 11.61 13.78
CA LEU A 46 5.96 10.39 13.20
C LEU A 46 7.08 9.57 12.53
N SER A 47 7.84 8.84 13.34
CA SER A 47 8.69 7.75 12.85
C SER A 47 8.22 6.47 13.51
N SER A 48 7.65 5.57 12.72
CA SER A 48 7.24 4.25 13.21
C SER A 48 8.26 3.21 12.77
N ARG A 49 8.50 2.25 13.66
CA ARG A 49 9.34 1.08 13.41
C ARG A 49 8.52 -0.16 13.69
N PRO A 50 7.46 -0.40 12.91
CA PRO A 50 6.70 -1.61 13.05
C PRO A 50 7.57 -2.83 12.85
N ASN A 51 7.14 -3.96 13.40
CA ASN A 51 7.74 -5.23 13.08
C ASN A 51 6.78 -6.00 12.18
N GLU A 52 7.31 -6.92 11.40
CA GLU A 52 6.52 -7.88 10.67
C GLU A 52 7.19 -9.23 10.80
N ASP A 53 6.52 -10.13 11.52
CA ASP A 53 7.04 -11.46 11.86
C ASP A 53 8.42 -11.41 12.54
N GLY A 54 8.63 -10.40 13.39
CA GLY A 54 9.87 -10.20 14.14
C GLY A 54 10.97 -9.49 13.35
N VAL A 55 10.71 -9.08 12.10
CA VAL A 55 11.66 -8.31 11.30
C VAL A 55 11.21 -6.85 11.21
N PRO A 56 12.07 -5.86 11.50
CA PRO A 56 11.66 -4.47 11.50
C PRO A 56 11.37 -3.95 10.09
N ILE A 57 10.35 -3.12 9.98
CA ILE A 57 10.08 -2.29 8.80
C ILE A 57 10.31 -0.84 9.21
N TRP A 58 11.09 -0.12 8.40
CA TRP A 58 11.40 1.28 8.60
C TRP A 58 10.51 2.12 7.70
N ILE A 59 9.75 3.02 8.33
CA ILE A 59 8.86 3.94 7.63
C ILE A 59 9.36 5.34 7.94
N ASP A 60 9.74 6.08 6.89
CA ASP A 60 10.19 7.46 7.02
C ASP A 60 9.53 8.33 5.94
N LEU A 61 9.49 9.63 6.20
CA LEU A 61 9.00 10.64 5.28
C LEU A 61 10.17 11.50 4.82
N CYS A 62 10.45 11.45 3.52
CA CYS A 62 11.62 12.09 2.94
C CYS A 62 11.25 13.08 1.83
N GLU A 63 12.08 14.12 1.69
CA GLU A 63 12.13 14.89 0.45
C GLU A 63 13.02 14.14 -0.53
N ILE A 64 12.55 13.94 -1.76
CA ILE A 64 13.44 13.59 -2.84
C ILE A 64 13.77 14.87 -3.60
N HIS A 65 15.04 15.30 -3.53
CA HIS A 65 15.56 16.25 -4.50
C HIS A 65 16.04 15.49 -5.74
N ALA A 66 15.77 16.03 -6.93
CA ALA A 66 16.28 15.46 -8.19
C ALA A 66 17.80 15.20 -8.10
N ASP A 67 18.54 16.10 -7.46
CA ASP A 67 20.00 15.99 -7.29
C ASP A 67 20.45 14.81 -6.40
N ASP A 68 19.58 14.30 -5.52
CA ASP A 68 19.92 13.20 -4.59
C ASP A 68 19.82 11.82 -5.25
N LEU A 69 19.06 11.71 -6.36
CA LEU A 69 18.95 10.50 -7.17
C LEU A 69 19.81 10.56 -8.45
N THR A 70 20.48 11.67 -8.74
CA THR A 70 21.21 11.88 -10.01
C THR A 70 22.65 11.34 -10.02
N LYS A 71 23.09 10.63 -8.98
CA LYS A 71 24.27 9.75 -9.08
C LYS A 71 23.90 8.32 -9.50
N VAL A 72 22.80 8.16 -10.23
CA VAL A 72 22.47 6.89 -10.85
C VAL A 72 23.27 6.76 -12.14
N GLY A 73 24.32 5.94 -12.11
CA GLY A 73 24.92 5.41 -13.33
C GLY A 73 23.96 4.40 -13.95
N MET A 74 23.04 4.87 -14.78
CA MET A 74 22.24 3.99 -15.64
C MET A 74 23.03 3.70 -16.91
N GLY A 75 23.54 2.49 -17.05
CA GLY A 75 23.82 1.90 -18.35
C GLY A 75 22.61 1.08 -18.76
N GLN A 76 21.76 1.58 -19.67
CA GLN A 76 20.83 0.69 -20.34
C GLN A 76 21.62 -0.11 -21.38
N LEU A 77 21.80 -1.40 -21.11
CA LEU A 77 22.36 -2.34 -22.07
C LEU A 77 21.41 -2.43 -23.25
N HIS A 78 21.87 -1.98 -24.42
CA HIS A 78 21.17 -2.24 -25.68
C HIS A 78 22.11 -2.95 -26.64
N SER A 79 21.54 -3.85 -27.43
CA SER A 79 22.24 -4.52 -28.51
C SER A 79 22.21 -3.59 -29.72
N ASP A 80 23.38 -3.27 -30.29
CA ASP A 80 23.46 -2.59 -31.58
C ASP A 80 22.81 -3.51 -32.65
N PRO A 81 21.78 -3.04 -33.38
CA PRO A 81 21.05 -3.87 -34.32
C PRO A 81 21.84 -4.20 -35.60
N GLU A 82 22.94 -3.49 -35.88
CA GLU A 82 23.79 -3.73 -37.05
C GLU A 82 25.00 -4.61 -36.72
N THR A 83 25.58 -4.47 -35.51
CA THR A 83 26.81 -5.18 -35.11
C THR A 83 26.59 -6.32 -34.11
N GLY A 84 25.47 -6.31 -33.38
CA GLY A 84 25.16 -7.28 -32.33
C GLY A 84 25.96 -7.09 -31.03
N GLU A 85 26.75 -6.03 -30.92
CA GLU A 85 27.49 -5.71 -29.70
C GLU A 85 26.56 -5.11 -28.64
N ILE A 86 26.80 -5.46 -27.37
CA ILE A 86 26.09 -4.86 -26.24
C ILE A 86 26.75 -3.53 -25.91
N ILE A 87 26.07 -2.42 -26.21
CA ILE A 87 26.51 -1.07 -25.90
C ILE A 87 26.03 -0.69 -24.50
N CYS A 88 26.99 -0.35 -23.63
CA CYS A 88 26.74 0.25 -22.32
C CYS A 88 26.97 1.77 -22.43
N PRO A 89 25.92 2.61 -22.50
CA PRO A 89 26.08 4.06 -22.52
C PRO A 89 26.53 4.54 -21.14
N THR A 90 27.67 5.23 -21.08
CA THR A 90 28.25 5.72 -19.83
C THR A 90 27.61 6.99 -19.27
N ASP A 91 26.70 7.64 -20.01
CA ASP A 91 26.10 8.92 -19.61
C ASP A 91 24.58 8.97 -19.86
N ILE A 92 23.77 8.27 -19.04
CA ILE A 92 22.33 8.56 -18.90
C ILE A 92 22.16 9.48 -17.68
N GLY A 93 22.51 10.75 -17.91
CA GLY A 93 22.47 11.80 -16.92
C GLY A 93 21.08 12.43 -16.79
N HIS A 94 20.58 12.41 -15.56
CA HIS A 94 19.57 13.30 -14.99
C HIS A 94 18.10 13.12 -15.41
N PHE A 95 17.40 12.22 -14.72
CA PHE A 95 15.95 12.35 -14.54
C PHE A 95 15.66 13.39 -13.45
N SER A 96 15.00 14.50 -13.81
CA SER A 96 14.45 15.43 -12.81
C SER A 96 13.14 14.87 -12.25
N ILE A 97 13.19 14.16 -11.13
CA ILE A 97 11.98 13.82 -10.39
C ILE A 97 11.42 15.10 -9.77
N PRO A 98 10.11 15.41 -9.92
CA PRO A 98 9.51 16.57 -9.28
C PRO A 98 9.76 16.52 -7.78
N ARG A 99 10.11 17.67 -7.18
CA ARG A 99 10.18 17.77 -5.71
C ARG A 99 8.83 17.37 -5.14
N SER A 100 8.80 16.20 -4.54
CA SER A 100 7.61 15.61 -3.96
C SER A 100 8.01 14.97 -2.65
N ALA A 101 7.11 15.03 -1.69
CA ALA A 101 7.30 14.28 -0.46
C ALA A 101 7.05 12.80 -0.75
N CYS A 102 7.85 11.94 -0.14
CA CYS A 102 7.81 10.52 -0.38
C CYS A 102 7.74 9.74 0.93
N PHE A 103 7.07 8.59 0.90
CA PHE A 103 7.27 7.55 1.89
C PHE A 103 8.47 6.70 1.49
N LEU A 104 9.36 6.50 2.45
CA LEU A 104 10.35 5.44 2.40
C LEU A 104 9.80 4.25 3.19
N LEU A 105 9.78 3.09 2.55
CA LEU A 105 9.57 1.80 3.18
C LEU A 105 10.84 0.98 3.01
N ALA A 106 11.40 0.48 4.11
CA ALA A 106 12.60 -0.35 4.05
C ALA A 106 12.55 -1.51 5.04
N THR A 107 13.21 -2.61 4.71
CA THR A 107 13.25 -3.80 5.54
C THR A 107 14.55 -4.58 5.32
N PRO A 108 15.09 -5.28 6.33
CA PRO A 108 16.20 -6.20 6.14
C PRO A 108 15.92 -7.27 5.08
N HIS A 109 16.90 -7.45 4.19
CA HIS A 109 16.95 -8.48 3.16
C HIS A 109 18.05 -9.53 3.46
N GLU A 110 19.15 -9.10 4.06
CA GLU A 110 20.22 -9.97 4.58
C GLU A 110 20.70 -9.39 5.93
N ILE A 111 20.85 -10.21 6.96
CA ILE A 111 21.38 -9.80 8.27
C ILE A 111 22.57 -10.68 8.62
N ASP A 112 23.74 -10.09 8.81
CA ASP A 112 24.97 -10.75 9.26
C ASP A 112 25.33 -12.01 8.43
N GLY A 113 25.04 -12.01 7.12
CA GLY A 113 25.27 -13.11 6.19
C GLY A 113 24.13 -14.12 6.09
N VAL A 114 23.00 -13.87 6.76
CA VAL A 114 21.79 -14.69 6.67
C VAL A 114 20.78 -13.98 5.76
N GLU A 115 20.64 -14.51 4.55
CA GLU A 115 19.73 -13.99 3.52
C GLU A 115 18.29 -14.45 3.81
N PHE A 116 17.35 -13.50 3.76
CA PHE A 116 15.93 -13.81 3.73
C PHE A 116 15.52 -14.16 2.31
N ARG A 117 14.51 -15.02 2.15
CA ARG A 117 13.93 -15.26 0.83
C ARG A 117 13.40 -13.94 0.26
N GLU A 118 13.73 -13.65 -0.99
CA GLU A 118 13.32 -12.42 -1.67
C GLU A 118 11.80 -12.23 -1.63
N ALA A 119 11.04 -13.29 -1.93
CA ALA A 119 9.58 -13.28 -1.88
C ALA A 119 9.03 -12.88 -0.50
N ASP A 120 9.65 -13.31 0.60
CA ASP A 120 9.23 -12.96 1.96
C ASP A 120 9.59 -11.50 2.29
N THR A 121 10.64 -10.96 1.67
CA THR A 121 11.06 -9.56 1.81
C THR A 121 10.11 -8.63 1.06
N LEU A 122 9.78 -8.94 -0.19
CA LEU A 122 8.82 -8.20 -1.00
C LEU A 122 7.43 -8.21 -0.36
N SER A 123 6.96 -9.40 0.04
CA SER A 123 5.64 -9.58 0.64
C SER A 123 5.46 -8.77 1.94
N ARG A 124 6.53 -8.60 2.73
CA ARG A 124 6.51 -7.70 3.91
C ARG A 124 6.29 -6.24 3.51
N LEU A 125 7.00 -5.76 2.50
CA LEU A 125 6.82 -4.38 2.02
C LEU A 125 5.44 -4.18 1.36
N ASP A 126 4.93 -5.17 0.63
CA ASP A 126 3.60 -5.12 0.00
C ASP A 126 2.49 -5.02 1.06
N ARG A 127 2.57 -5.81 2.14
CA ARG A 127 1.59 -5.74 3.24
C ARG A 127 1.67 -4.43 4.01
N MET A 128 2.87 -3.87 4.19
CA MET A 128 3.01 -2.55 4.79
C MET A 128 2.45 -1.44 3.89
N GLU A 129 2.71 -1.51 2.59
CA GLU A 129 2.15 -0.60 1.60
C GLU A 129 0.61 -0.68 1.59
N ALA A 130 0.04 -1.88 1.69
CA ALA A 130 -1.40 -2.08 1.86
C ALA A 130 -1.90 -1.34 3.09
N LEU A 131 -1.31 -1.58 4.27
CA LEU A 131 -1.71 -0.91 5.51
C LEU A 131 -1.63 0.61 5.42
N LEU A 132 -0.57 1.16 4.83
CA LEU A 132 -0.44 2.59 4.57
C LEU A 132 -1.57 3.09 3.65
N SER A 133 -1.80 2.44 2.51
CA SER A 133 -2.82 2.88 1.56
C SER A 133 -4.25 2.80 2.13
N ILE A 134 -4.54 1.82 2.99
CA ILE A 134 -5.85 1.69 3.62
C ILE A 134 -6.12 2.89 4.56
N HIS A 135 -5.13 3.25 5.40
CA HIS A 135 -5.30 4.29 6.42
C HIS A 135 -5.12 5.71 5.89
N PHE A 136 -4.20 5.91 4.94
CA PHE A 136 -3.88 7.24 4.41
C PHE A 136 -4.47 7.48 3.01
N GLY A 137 -5.01 6.45 2.38
CA GLY A 137 -5.49 6.46 0.99
C GLY A 137 -4.38 6.14 -0.02
N SER A 138 -4.72 5.62 -1.20
CA SER A 138 -3.71 5.20 -2.19
C SER A 138 -2.86 6.35 -2.69
N ASN A 139 -3.33 7.59 -2.64
CA ASN A 139 -2.53 8.76 -3.01
C ASN A 139 -1.38 9.07 -2.03
N ALA A 140 -1.41 8.47 -0.83
CA ALA A 140 -0.30 8.53 0.12
C ALA A 140 0.86 7.62 -0.33
N VAL A 141 0.56 6.46 -0.92
CA VAL A 141 1.55 5.54 -1.51
C VAL A 141 1.20 5.40 -3.00
N TYR A 142 1.29 6.53 -3.71
CA TYR A 142 0.71 6.69 -5.03
C TYR A 142 1.49 5.97 -6.13
N ARG A 143 2.79 6.26 -6.22
CA ARG A 143 3.68 5.68 -7.22
C ARG A 143 4.97 5.25 -6.55
N GLN A 144 5.37 4.00 -6.77
CA GLN A 144 6.73 3.57 -6.49
C GLN A 144 7.68 4.31 -7.44
N VAL A 145 8.41 5.27 -6.90
CA VAL A 145 9.41 6.07 -7.60
C VAL A 145 10.71 5.29 -7.75
N PHE A 146 11.00 4.42 -6.77
CA PHE A 146 12.29 3.77 -6.65
C PHE A 146 12.17 2.48 -5.85
N GLU A 147 12.95 1.47 -6.21
CA GLU A 147 13.22 0.29 -5.39
C GLU A 147 14.67 -0.16 -5.60
N ALA A 148 15.35 -0.50 -4.52
CA ALA A 148 16.66 -1.14 -4.59
C ALA A 148 16.98 -1.96 -3.35
N ILE A 149 17.87 -2.93 -3.54
CA ILE A 149 18.62 -3.55 -2.47
C ILE A 149 19.90 -2.75 -2.27
N TYR A 150 20.21 -2.40 -1.03
CA TYR A 150 21.36 -1.57 -0.67
C TYR A 150 22.20 -2.26 0.40
N ASP A 151 23.51 -2.30 0.19
CA ASP A 151 24.46 -2.83 1.17
C ASP A 151 24.54 -1.89 2.38
N ALA A 152 24.55 -2.43 3.59
CA ALA A 152 24.55 -1.59 4.80
C ALA A 152 25.82 -0.72 4.95
N GLN A 153 26.85 -0.95 4.13
CA GLN A 153 28.06 -0.12 4.07
C GLN A 153 27.84 1.28 3.47
N PRO A 154 28.43 2.35 4.05
CA PRO A 154 28.51 3.68 3.45
C PRO A 154 28.98 3.70 2.00
N GLY A 155 28.06 4.02 1.08
CA GLY A 155 28.36 4.15 -0.36
C GLY A 155 28.28 2.85 -1.16
N GLY A 156 27.57 1.83 -0.67
CA GLY A 156 27.37 0.56 -1.38
C GLY A 156 26.63 0.69 -2.72
N PRO A 157 26.84 -0.26 -3.66
CA PRO A 157 26.14 -0.34 -4.95
C PRO A 157 24.64 -0.64 -4.80
N TYR A 158 23.87 -0.42 -5.87
CA TYR A 158 22.41 -0.62 -5.91
C TYR A 158 21.95 -1.23 -7.26
N THR A 159 20.85 -1.99 -7.24
CA THR A 159 20.22 -2.64 -8.41
C THR A 159 18.75 -2.18 -8.54
N PHE A 160 18.25 -1.95 -9.76
CA PHE A 160 16.95 -1.31 -10.02
C PHE A 160 15.89 -2.22 -10.67
N PHE A 161 14.62 -1.96 -10.34
CA PHE A 161 13.42 -2.48 -11.03
C PHE A 161 12.37 -1.35 -11.13
N GLY A 162 11.57 -1.26 -12.21
CA GLY A 162 10.54 -0.22 -12.31
C GLY A 162 9.46 -0.49 -13.37
N ASP A 163 8.20 -0.19 -13.01
CA ASP A 163 6.98 -0.47 -13.78
C ASP A 163 6.13 0.78 -14.12
N VAL A 164 5.08 0.56 -14.93
CA VAL A 164 4.17 1.52 -15.58
C VAL A 164 3.33 2.36 -14.60
N MET A 165 3.02 3.60 -15.00
CA MET A 165 2.37 4.64 -14.19
C MET A 165 0.84 4.50 -14.10
N ALA A 166 0.29 4.54 -12.87
CA ALA A 166 -1.16 4.70 -12.63
C ALA A 166 -1.56 6.19 -12.58
N THR A 167 -2.82 6.53 -12.89
CA THR A 167 -3.34 7.92 -12.88
C THR A 167 -3.78 8.36 -11.48
N LEU A 168 -3.63 9.65 -11.14
CA LEU A 168 -4.02 10.21 -9.84
C LEU A 168 -5.50 9.95 -9.54
N GLN A 169 -5.81 9.53 -8.31
CA GLN A 169 -7.19 9.25 -7.91
C GLN A 169 -7.79 10.47 -7.17
N PRO A 170 -8.89 11.08 -7.63
CA PRO A 170 -9.36 12.35 -7.05
C PRO A 170 -9.78 12.30 -5.56
N PHE A 171 -10.15 11.12 -5.03
CA PHE A 171 -10.82 10.99 -3.71
C PHE A 171 -10.08 10.12 -2.68
N ASP A 172 -8.86 9.66 -3.00
CA ASP A 172 -8.17 8.62 -2.22
C ASP A 172 -7.03 9.18 -1.34
N GLY A 173 -7.21 10.38 -0.77
CA GLY A 173 -6.19 11.01 0.08
C GLY A 173 -5.16 11.86 -0.68
N PRO A 174 -4.05 12.28 -0.05
CA PRO A 174 -3.42 11.67 1.11
C PRO A 174 -4.01 12.22 2.41
N MET A 175 -4.58 11.34 3.23
CA MET A 175 -5.22 11.69 4.50
C MET A 175 -4.18 11.69 5.62
N MET A 176 -3.23 12.63 5.59
CA MET A 176 -2.07 12.67 6.51
C MET A 176 -2.37 13.24 7.92
N ALA A 177 -3.60 13.08 8.42
CA ALA A 177 -3.94 13.55 9.76
C ALA A 177 -3.27 12.68 10.85
N SER A 178 -2.91 13.29 11.99
CA SER A 178 -2.33 12.57 13.14
C SER A 178 -3.23 11.44 13.66
N GLU A 179 -4.55 11.61 13.54
CA GLU A 179 -5.51 10.56 13.87
C GLU A 179 -5.34 9.32 13.00
N ASN A 180 -5.16 9.47 11.68
CA ASN A 180 -4.95 8.34 10.78
C ASN A 180 -3.62 7.63 11.06
N TRP A 181 -2.60 8.38 11.49
CA TRP A 181 -1.35 7.79 11.94
C TRP A 181 -1.52 6.95 13.20
N ARG A 182 -2.24 7.46 14.19
CA ARG A 182 -2.57 6.69 15.41
C ARG A 182 -3.34 5.41 15.07
N LEU A 183 -4.35 5.50 14.19
CA LEU A 183 -5.13 4.34 13.75
C LEU A 183 -4.26 3.29 13.04
N PHE A 184 -3.31 3.74 12.23
CA PHE A 184 -2.33 2.90 11.55
C PHE A 184 -1.39 2.20 12.53
N GLU A 185 -0.82 2.92 13.50
CA GLU A 185 0.04 2.33 14.54
C GLU A 185 -0.71 1.33 15.42
N GLU A 186 -1.96 1.63 15.79
CA GLU A 186 -2.85 0.70 16.48
C GLU A 186 -3.04 -0.59 15.68
N ALA A 187 -3.31 -0.48 14.37
CA ALA A 187 -3.53 -1.63 13.50
C ALA A 187 -2.29 -2.53 13.41
N ILE A 188 -1.10 -1.93 13.22
CA ILE A 188 0.14 -2.71 13.17
C ILE A 188 0.43 -3.38 14.51
N SER A 189 0.35 -2.62 15.60
CA SER A 189 0.62 -3.14 16.94
C SER A 189 -0.28 -4.33 17.27
N GLN A 190 -1.58 -4.24 16.95
CA GLN A 190 -2.50 -5.36 17.16
C GLN A 190 -2.20 -6.55 16.25
N LYS A 191 -1.90 -6.31 14.96
CA LYS A 191 -1.52 -7.37 14.02
C LYS A 191 -0.30 -8.17 14.54
N ASP A 192 0.69 -7.47 15.07
CA ASP A 192 1.91 -8.09 15.60
C ASP A 192 1.68 -8.86 16.90
N ALA A 193 0.72 -8.41 17.71
CA ALA A 193 0.34 -9.06 18.96
C ALA A 193 -0.48 -10.37 18.77
N ILE A 194 -0.95 -10.67 17.55
CA ILE A 194 -1.73 -11.87 17.26
C ILE A 194 -0.87 -13.12 17.48
N ARG A 195 -1.24 -13.93 18.48
CA ARG A 195 -0.61 -15.23 18.77
C ARG A 195 -1.15 -16.37 17.93
N ASP A 196 -2.39 -16.27 17.47
CA ASP A 196 -3.01 -17.26 16.59
C ASP A 196 -2.41 -17.15 15.18
N ALA A 197 -1.53 -18.09 14.84
CA ALA A 197 -0.86 -18.13 13.54
C ALA A 197 -1.84 -18.26 12.36
N THR A 198 -2.96 -18.95 12.53
CA THR A 198 -3.98 -19.11 11.48
C THR A 198 -4.64 -17.77 11.20
N LYS A 199 -5.05 -17.06 12.27
CA LYS A 199 -5.63 -15.72 12.16
C LYS A 199 -4.63 -14.72 11.55
N LYS A 200 -3.38 -14.75 12.00
CA LYS A 200 -2.32 -13.88 11.48
C LYS A 200 -2.07 -14.11 9.98
N ASN A 201 -1.94 -15.37 9.57
CA ASN A 201 -1.77 -15.75 8.17
C ASN A 201 -2.97 -15.30 7.30
N ARG A 202 -4.18 -15.43 7.83
CA ARG A 202 -5.40 -14.95 7.15
C ARG A 202 -5.37 -13.44 6.92
N ILE A 203 -5.01 -12.66 7.94
CA ILE A 203 -4.89 -11.20 7.81
C ILE A 203 -3.80 -10.82 6.81
N ASN A 204 -2.62 -11.46 6.90
CA ASN A 204 -1.53 -11.23 5.94
C ASN A 204 -1.98 -11.54 4.51
N ARG A 205 -2.69 -12.65 4.31
CA ARG A 205 -3.24 -13.03 3.00
C ARG A 205 -4.27 -12.03 2.50
N ALA A 206 -5.16 -11.53 3.35
CA ALA A 206 -6.12 -10.51 2.97
C ALA A 206 -5.42 -9.22 2.54
N LEU A 207 -4.34 -8.82 3.22
CA LEU A 207 -3.53 -7.65 2.85
C LEU A 207 -2.81 -7.84 1.51
N GLU A 208 -2.30 -9.03 1.21
CA GLU A 208 -1.69 -9.36 -0.10
C GLU A 208 -2.70 -9.24 -1.25
N PHE A 209 -3.90 -9.80 -1.08
CA PHE A 209 -4.97 -9.69 -2.07
C PHE A 209 -5.45 -8.24 -2.20
N TYR A 210 -5.56 -7.50 -1.10
CA TYR A 210 -5.85 -6.06 -1.14
C TYR A 210 -4.78 -5.31 -1.95
N HIS A 211 -3.49 -5.57 -1.69
CA HIS A 211 -2.37 -4.94 -2.39
C HIS A 211 -2.42 -5.23 -3.88
N SER A 212 -2.65 -6.48 -4.25
CA SER A 212 -2.81 -6.89 -5.67
C SER A 212 -3.96 -6.14 -6.34
N GLY A 213 -5.09 -5.96 -5.66
CA GLY A 213 -6.22 -5.18 -6.19
C GLY A 213 -5.89 -3.71 -6.39
N LYS A 214 -5.12 -3.10 -5.49
CA LYS A 214 -4.67 -1.71 -5.58
C LYS A 214 -3.69 -1.52 -6.75
N THR A 215 -2.74 -2.43 -6.91
CA THR A 215 -1.65 -2.31 -7.89
C THR A 215 -2.01 -2.82 -9.28
N SER A 216 -3.08 -3.61 -9.41
CA SER A 216 -3.65 -4.00 -10.71
C SER A 216 -3.87 -2.77 -11.60
N PRO A 217 -3.47 -2.81 -12.88
CA PRO A 217 -3.71 -1.73 -13.83
C PRO A 217 -5.21 -1.43 -13.99
N ASP A 218 -5.57 -0.16 -14.18
CA ASP A 218 -6.97 0.23 -14.44
C ASP A 218 -7.53 -0.38 -15.74
N THR A 219 -6.64 -0.76 -16.67
CA THR A 219 -6.97 -1.45 -17.91
C THR A 219 -7.26 -2.94 -17.72
N ALA A 220 -6.90 -3.51 -16.57
CA ALA A 220 -7.11 -4.92 -16.27
C ALA A 220 -8.55 -5.14 -15.74
N HIS A 221 -9.52 -5.07 -16.66
CA HIS A 221 -10.94 -5.15 -16.34
C HIS A 221 -11.26 -6.41 -15.51
N GLY A 222 -11.89 -6.20 -14.34
CA GLY A 222 -12.29 -7.28 -13.44
C GLY A 222 -11.23 -7.76 -12.43
N GLU A 223 -9.93 -7.58 -12.69
CA GLU A 223 -8.87 -8.05 -11.78
C GLU A 223 -8.95 -7.35 -10.42
N LYS A 224 -9.08 -6.02 -10.42
CA LYS A 224 -9.26 -5.23 -9.19
C LYS A 224 -10.41 -5.77 -8.33
N PHE A 225 -11.56 -5.98 -8.96
CA PHE A 225 -12.74 -6.49 -8.26
C PHE A 225 -12.51 -7.89 -7.72
N PHE A 226 -11.89 -8.78 -8.51
CA PHE A 226 -11.52 -10.13 -8.07
C PHE A 226 -10.65 -10.09 -6.81
N PHE A 227 -9.60 -9.27 -6.82
CA PHE A 227 -8.66 -9.16 -5.72
C PHE A 227 -9.32 -8.58 -4.46
N TYR A 228 -10.04 -7.45 -4.57
CA TYR A 228 -10.76 -6.87 -3.43
C TYR A 228 -11.84 -7.79 -2.88
N TRP A 229 -12.63 -8.42 -3.74
CA TRP A 229 -13.64 -9.39 -3.31
C TRP A 229 -13.00 -10.55 -2.55
N THR A 230 -11.92 -11.11 -3.08
CA THR A 230 -11.20 -12.21 -2.43
C THR A 230 -10.62 -11.78 -1.08
N ALA A 231 -10.08 -10.57 -0.99
CA ALA A 231 -9.59 -9.99 0.25
C ALA A 231 -10.68 -9.96 1.35
N PHE A 232 -11.93 -9.57 1.01
CA PHE A 232 -13.06 -9.64 1.95
C PHE A 232 -13.40 -11.06 2.36
N GLN A 233 -13.44 -11.99 1.40
CA GLN A 233 -13.82 -13.37 1.67
C GLN A 233 -12.81 -14.09 2.57
N ILE A 234 -11.55 -13.68 2.51
CA ILE A 234 -10.51 -14.22 3.39
C ILE A 234 -10.82 -13.93 4.85
N PHE A 235 -11.34 -12.75 5.22
CA PHE A 235 -11.67 -12.45 6.62
C PHE A 235 -12.77 -13.36 7.19
N CYS A 236 -13.79 -13.69 6.40
CA CYS A 236 -15.03 -14.30 6.90
C CYS A 236 -15.05 -15.84 6.91
N GLU A 237 -13.89 -16.49 7.07
CA GLU A 237 -13.69 -17.95 7.25
C GLU A 237 -14.75 -18.84 6.55
N ALA A 238 -14.62 -19.07 5.24
CA ALA A 238 -15.46 -19.97 4.43
C ALA A 238 -17.00 -19.75 4.47
N GLY A 239 -17.50 -18.79 5.25
CA GLY A 239 -18.93 -18.51 5.42
C GLY A 239 -19.55 -17.67 4.29
N GLY A 240 -18.72 -17.29 3.31
CA GLY A 240 -19.14 -16.61 2.09
C GLY A 240 -19.77 -15.24 2.35
N THR A 241 -20.57 -14.79 1.38
CA THR A 241 -21.30 -13.51 1.41
C THR A 241 -22.13 -13.27 2.68
N MET A 242 -22.72 -14.33 3.25
CA MET A 242 -23.58 -14.21 4.44
C MET A 242 -22.78 -13.95 5.71
N ALA A 243 -21.59 -14.53 5.84
CA ALA A 243 -20.72 -14.26 6.98
C ALA A 243 -20.21 -12.82 6.94
N THR A 244 -19.76 -12.33 5.78
CA THR A 244 -19.37 -10.92 5.62
C THR A 244 -20.51 -9.98 5.97
N ASN A 245 -21.74 -10.25 5.51
CA ASN A 245 -22.89 -9.43 5.86
C ASN A 245 -23.16 -9.38 7.38
N ARG A 246 -23.05 -10.52 8.08
CA ARG A 246 -23.21 -10.56 9.56
C ARG A 246 -22.12 -9.79 10.27
N GLN A 247 -20.89 -9.86 9.78
CA GLN A 247 -19.77 -9.09 10.33
C GLN A 247 -20.02 -7.58 10.16
N LEU A 248 -20.44 -7.15 8.97
CA LEU A 248 -20.85 -5.76 8.73
C LEU A 248 -22.03 -5.33 9.62
N GLN A 249 -23.03 -6.20 9.85
CA GLN A 249 -24.12 -5.90 10.81
C GLN A 249 -23.57 -5.59 12.21
N SER A 250 -22.60 -6.37 12.67
CA SER A 250 -21.93 -6.16 13.97
C SER A 250 -21.17 -4.84 14.01
N ILE A 251 -20.32 -4.59 13.02
CA ILE A 251 -19.45 -3.40 12.92
C ILE A 251 -20.28 -2.09 12.94
N TYR A 252 -21.32 -2.02 12.12
CA TYR A 252 -22.12 -0.81 11.94
C TYR A 252 -23.33 -0.74 12.87
N LYS A 253 -23.60 -1.80 13.65
CA LYS A 253 -24.82 -1.95 14.47
C LYS A 253 -26.09 -1.83 13.62
N PHE A 254 -26.03 -2.39 12.43
CA PHE A 254 -27.08 -2.33 11.41
C PHE A 254 -27.86 -3.65 11.37
N SER A 255 -29.14 -3.57 11.03
CA SER A 255 -29.90 -4.76 10.62
C SER A 255 -29.40 -5.28 9.27
N LYS A 256 -29.70 -6.54 8.96
CA LYS A 256 -29.41 -7.13 7.64
C LYS A 256 -29.83 -6.22 6.48
N LYS A 257 -31.05 -5.68 6.54
CA LYS A 257 -31.60 -4.80 5.50
C LYS A 257 -30.78 -3.52 5.35
N GLN A 258 -30.38 -2.90 6.46
CA GLN A 258 -29.53 -1.69 6.43
C GLN A 258 -28.14 -2.00 5.88
N VAL A 259 -27.56 -3.18 6.12
CA VAL A 259 -26.31 -3.56 5.45
C VAL A 259 -26.52 -3.76 3.94
N GLU A 260 -27.61 -4.39 3.55
CA GLU A 260 -27.92 -4.62 2.14
C GLU A 260 -28.17 -3.32 1.37
N ASP A 261 -28.97 -2.42 1.94
CA ASP A 261 -29.46 -1.20 1.30
C ASP A 261 -28.55 0.01 1.62
N ASP A 262 -28.29 0.30 2.90
CA ASP A 262 -27.54 1.51 3.32
C ASP A 262 -26.03 1.34 3.14
N LEU A 263 -25.47 0.14 3.34
CA LEU A 263 -24.07 -0.16 3.02
C LEU A 263 -23.86 -0.66 1.58
N LEU A 264 -24.93 -0.65 0.75
CA LEU A 264 -24.90 -1.09 -0.64
C LEU A 264 -24.31 -2.51 -0.82
N TRP A 265 -24.33 -3.33 0.24
CA TRP A 265 -23.73 -4.67 0.19
C TRP A 265 -24.44 -5.55 -0.85
N LYS A 266 -25.75 -5.36 -1.01
CA LYS A 266 -26.51 -6.06 -2.06
C LYS A 266 -25.95 -5.76 -3.45
N GLY A 267 -25.63 -4.50 -3.74
CA GLY A 267 -25.03 -4.09 -5.01
C GLY A 267 -23.66 -4.73 -5.25
N ILE A 268 -22.81 -4.78 -4.22
CA ILE A 268 -21.50 -5.46 -4.30
C ILE A 268 -21.69 -6.97 -4.60
N VAL A 269 -22.67 -7.60 -3.95
CA VAL A 269 -23.01 -9.02 -4.17
C VAL A 269 -23.57 -9.26 -5.57
N ASP A 270 -24.36 -8.33 -6.11
CA ASP A 270 -24.87 -8.40 -7.47
C ASP A 270 -23.73 -8.29 -8.49
N LEU A 271 -22.76 -7.39 -8.28
CA LEU A 271 -21.54 -7.32 -9.10
C LEU A 271 -20.75 -8.63 -9.05
N ARG A 272 -20.60 -9.21 -7.86
CA ARG A 272 -19.97 -10.51 -7.66
C ARG A 272 -20.66 -11.61 -8.46
N ASN A 273 -21.99 -11.65 -8.41
CA ASN A 273 -22.77 -12.64 -9.16
C ASN A 273 -22.62 -12.42 -10.67
N ASN A 274 -22.61 -11.17 -11.13
CA ASN A 274 -22.37 -10.86 -12.53
C ASN A 274 -20.96 -11.27 -12.97
N PHE A 275 -19.94 -11.02 -12.15
CA PHE A 275 -18.55 -11.37 -12.43
C PHE A 275 -18.33 -12.90 -12.47
N PHE A 276 -18.59 -13.60 -11.36
CA PHE A 276 -18.23 -15.02 -11.22
C PHE A 276 -19.21 -15.98 -11.90
N HIS A 277 -20.50 -15.63 -11.99
CA HIS A 277 -21.51 -16.55 -12.53
C HIS A 277 -21.95 -16.19 -13.95
N LYS A 278 -21.88 -14.91 -14.33
CA LYS A 278 -22.27 -14.46 -15.67
C LYS A 278 -21.08 -14.05 -16.54
N GLY A 279 -19.86 -14.08 -16.01
CA GLY A 279 -18.64 -13.73 -16.74
C GLY A 279 -18.56 -12.27 -17.16
N VAL A 280 -19.30 -11.37 -16.50
CA VAL A 280 -19.33 -9.94 -16.82
C VAL A 280 -18.08 -9.28 -16.26
N GLN A 281 -17.30 -8.63 -17.12
CA GLN A 281 -16.17 -7.82 -16.68
C GLN A 281 -16.66 -6.60 -15.89
N ILE A 282 -16.07 -6.37 -14.72
CA ILE A 282 -16.40 -5.24 -13.86
C ILE A 282 -15.30 -4.19 -13.98
N LEU A 283 -15.66 -2.99 -14.40
CA LEU A 283 -14.80 -1.81 -14.33
C LEU A 283 -15.14 -1.04 -13.06
N LEU A 284 -14.27 -1.11 -12.05
CA LEU A 284 -14.41 -0.29 -10.85
C LEU A 284 -13.99 1.14 -11.16
N ILE A 285 -14.95 2.06 -11.10
CA ILE A 285 -14.63 3.49 -11.04
C ILE A 285 -13.94 3.79 -9.71
N LYS A 286 -13.15 4.88 -9.67
CA LYS A 286 -12.28 5.20 -8.53
C LYS A 286 -13.04 5.32 -7.20
N ASP A 287 -14.23 5.90 -7.22
CA ASP A 287 -15.03 6.09 -6.01
C ASP A 287 -15.57 4.76 -5.48
N ALA A 288 -15.95 3.86 -6.39
CA ALA A 288 -16.37 2.52 -6.04
C ALA A 288 -15.19 1.68 -5.51
N GLU A 289 -14.02 1.79 -6.13
CA GLU A 289 -12.77 1.20 -5.64
C GLU A 289 -12.47 1.69 -4.21
N ARG A 290 -12.47 3.01 -3.99
CA ARG A 290 -12.26 3.61 -2.66
C ARG A 290 -13.28 3.09 -1.64
N TYR A 291 -14.54 2.99 -2.02
CA TYR A 291 -15.57 2.47 -1.12
C TYR A 291 -15.28 1.03 -0.67
N LEU A 292 -14.81 0.16 -1.58
CA LEU A 292 -14.39 -1.20 -1.24
C LEU A 292 -13.16 -1.19 -0.30
N GLN A 293 -12.20 -0.30 -0.52
CA GLN A 293 -11.04 -0.16 0.37
C GLN A 293 -11.44 0.29 1.78
N LEU A 294 -12.44 1.18 1.89
CA LEU A 294 -12.95 1.63 3.19
C LEU A 294 -13.75 0.54 3.91
N LEU A 295 -14.52 -0.28 3.19
CA LEU A 295 -15.12 -1.48 3.76
C LEU A 295 -14.04 -2.48 4.24
N PHE A 296 -12.94 -2.60 3.50
CA PHE A 296 -11.81 -3.43 3.89
C PHE A 296 -11.19 -2.94 5.20
N LEU A 297 -10.99 -1.62 5.35
CA LEU A 297 -10.50 -1.03 6.59
C LEU A 297 -11.38 -1.41 7.79
N ASP A 298 -12.69 -1.24 7.65
CA ASP A 298 -13.62 -1.53 8.74
C ASP A 298 -13.63 -3.02 9.12
N LEU A 299 -13.57 -3.92 8.13
CA LEU A 299 -13.43 -5.36 8.35
C LEU A 299 -12.08 -5.72 8.99
N LEU A 300 -10.97 -5.14 8.51
CA LEU A 300 -9.65 -5.37 9.06
C LEU A 300 -9.58 -4.95 10.53
N ARG A 301 -10.15 -3.79 10.88
CA ARG A 301 -10.16 -3.31 12.28
C ARG A 301 -10.95 -4.24 13.18
N ASP A 302 -12.13 -4.70 12.74
CA ASP A 302 -12.93 -5.69 13.47
C ASP A 302 -12.16 -7.01 13.68
N GLU A 303 -11.50 -7.51 12.63
CA GLU A 303 -10.64 -8.70 12.71
C GLU A 303 -9.47 -8.50 13.67
N LEU A 304 -8.90 -7.30 13.77
CA LEU A 304 -7.87 -6.95 14.74
C LEU A 304 -8.39 -6.71 16.16
N GLY A 305 -9.71 -6.75 16.38
CA GLY A 305 -10.34 -6.43 17.67
C GLY A 305 -10.24 -4.94 18.03
N LEU A 306 -10.07 -4.08 17.03
CA LEU A 306 -10.00 -2.63 17.17
C LEU A 306 -11.37 -2.00 16.93
N GLU A 307 -11.63 -0.84 17.56
CA GLU A 307 -12.88 -0.11 17.32
C GLU A 307 -12.98 0.27 15.83
N PRO A 308 -14.08 -0.11 15.14
CA PRO A 308 -14.27 0.25 13.75
C PRO A 308 -14.45 1.76 13.57
N VAL A 309 -13.85 2.32 12.53
CA VAL A 309 -13.97 3.76 12.22
C VAL A 309 -15.23 4.08 11.41
N ARG A 310 -15.89 3.05 10.85
CA ARG A 310 -17.07 3.17 9.98
C ARG A 310 -16.80 4.11 8.81
N ALA A 311 -15.60 4.01 8.26
CA ALA A 311 -15.10 4.92 7.25
C ALA A 311 -15.89 4.79 5.93
N ALA A 312 -16.35 3.58 5.59
CA ALA A 312 -17.13 3.37 4.38
C ALA A 312 -18.44 4.16 4.42
N PHE A 313 -19.25 3.94 5.46
CA PHE A 313 -20.53 4.64 5.66
C PHE A 313 -20.37 6.16 5.71
N SER A 314 -19.37 6.65 6.45
CA SER A 314 -19.13 8.09 6.61
C SER A 314 -18.70 8.77 5.30
N SER A 315 -18.09 8.03 4.38
CA SER A 315 -17.60 8.56 3.11
C SER A 315 -18.61 8.43 1.97
N GLN A 316 -19.61 7.56 2.07
CA GLN A 316 -20.60 7.32 1.02
C GLN A 316 -21.20 8.58 0.37
N PRO A 317 -21.59 9.63 1.12
CA PRO A 317 -22.23 10.80 0.51
C PRO A 317 -21.33 11.56 -0.47
N LYS A 318 -20.01 11.29 -0.46
CA LYS A 318 -19.00 11.97 -1.26
C LYS A 318 -18.52 11.13 -2.45
N LEU A 319 -19.06 9.93 -2.63
CA LEU A 319 -18.56 8.95 -3.60
C LEU A 319 -19.63 8.64 -4.65
N ASP A 320 -19.24 8.54 -5.92
CA ASP A 320 -20.07 7.98 -6.97
C ASP A 320 -20.17 6.45 -6.84
N LEU A 321 -21.28 5.99 -6.26
CA LEU A 321 -21.55 4.57 -5.98
C LEU A 321 -22.63 3.98 -6.88
N ARG A 322 -22.91 4.60 -8.04
CA ARG A 322 -23.94 4.15 -8.99
C ARG A 322 -23.75 2.71 -9.46
N ILE A 323 -22.51 2.25 -9.56
CA ILE A 323 -22.19 0.86 -9.93
C ILE A 323 -22.73 -0.17 -8.92
N PHE A 324 -22.92 0.22 -7.66
CA PHE A 324 -23.53 -0.62 -6.62
C PHE A 324 -25.05 -0.39 -6.49
N GLY A 325 -25.67 0.37 -7.41
CA GLY A 325 -27.08 0.75 -7.31
C GLY A 325 -27.35 1.90 -6.33
N GLY A 326 -26.32 2.60 -5.85
CA GLY A 326 -26.48 3.83 -5.07
C GLY A 326 -26.95 4.98 -5.96
N ASN A 327 -27.91 5.78 -5.51
CA ASN A 327 -28.16 7.07 -6.14
C ASN A 327 -26.95 7.96 -5.83
N ALA A 328 -26.31 8.53 -6.85
CA ALA A 328 -25.37 9.63 -6.61
C ALA A 328 -26.17 10.71 -5.87
N VAL A 329 -25.84 10.99 -4.60
CA VAL A 329 -26.46 12.10 -3.88
C VAL A 329 -25.98 13.36 -4.58
N GLU A 330 -26.85 13.96 -5.39
CA GLU A 330 -26.61 15.26 -5.98
C GLU A 330 -26.49 16.29 -4.85
N GLY A 331 -25.26 16.70 -4.52
CA GLY A 331 -24.94 17.98 -3.88
C GLY A 331 -24.78 17.98 -2.36
N ALA A 332 -23.57 18.36 -1.93
CA ALA A 332 -23.36 19.32 -0.85
C ALA A 332 -22.18 20.23 -1.22
#